data_AF-A0AA90TP86-F1
#
_entry.id   AF-A0AA90TP86-F1
#
_cell.length_a   1.000
_cell.length_b   1.000
_cell.length_c   1.000
_cell.angle_alpha   90.00
_cell.angle_beta   90.00
_cell.angle_gamma   90.00
#
_symmetry.space_group_name_H-M   'P 1'
#
loop_
_entity.id
_entity.type
_entity.pdbx_description
1 polymer ?
#
loop_
_entity_poly.entity_id
_entity_poly.type
_entity_poly.pdbx_seq_one_letter_code
_entity_poly.pdbx_strand_id
1 'polypeptide(L)'
;MFKPSLLIAAAAAAAALATSAHAQPLSREFTYTGFFHEESGQFRPNASLYGYFDSDDRNGDGRIELGEVTSFILNSQQYVGWCGPEVFMCGLFEFSYTPGGALNFSTAWSTDPWGEGVAGGSVRTGVEAKEHSYWPGGSASYTLRWTEQTVLSMSPVPEPASYGMLALGLGVLALSARRRSRS
;
A
#
# COMPACT_ATOMS: atom_id res chain seq x y z
N MET A 1 32.30 41.60 -21.40
CA MET A 1 31.86 41.98 -20.03
C MET A 1 30.36 41.72 -19.90
N PHE A 2 29.96 40.53 -19.47
CA PHE A 2 28.55 40.22 -19.21
C PHE A 2 28.17 40.80 -17.85
N LYS A 3 27.08 41.58 -17.80
CA LYS A 3 26.65 42.31 -16.61
C LYS A 3 26.24 41.35 -15.48
N PRO A 4 26.71 41.54 -14.23
CA PRO A 4 26.44 40.65 -13.09
C PRO A 4 24.95 40.51 -12.74
N SER A 5 24.11 41.44 -13.20
CA SER A 5 22.65 41.43 -12.99
C SER A 5 21.93 40.25 -13.66
N LEU A 6 22.51 39.62 -14.70
CA LEU A 6 21.91 38.48 -15.41
C LEU A 6 22.16 37.12 -14.73
N LEU A 7 23.19 37.02 -13.90
CA LEU A 7 23.55 35.77 -13.20
C LEU A 7 22.65 35.51 -11.97
N ILE A 8 22.16 36.57 -11.33
CA ILE A 8 21.29 36.47 -10.14
C ILE A 8 19.88 36.01 -10.52
N ALA A 9 19.36 36.46 -11.68
CA ALA A 9 18.03 36.09 -12.15
C ALA A 9 17.94 34.59 -12.55
N ALA A 10 19.03 34.00 -13.06
CA ALA A 10 19.07 32.59 -13.44
C ALA A 10 19.13 31.65 -12.22
N ALA A 11 19.78 32.07 -11.13
CA ALA A 11 19.81 31.31 -9.87
C ALA A 11 18.46 31.32 -9.14
N ALA A 12 17.75 32.46 -9.17
CA ALA A 12 16.42 32.58 -8.58
C ALA A 12 15.36 31.76 -9.32
N ALA A 13 15.44 31.67 -10.66
CA ALA A 13 14.53 30.85 -11.46
C ALA A 13 14.74 29.33 -11.24
N ALA A 14 15.98 28.90 -10.96
CA ALA A 14 16.28 27.49 -10.68
C ALA A 14 15.81 27.03 -9.29
N ALA A 15 15.75 27.93 -8.30
CA ALA A 15 15.26 27.61 -6.95
C ALA A 15 13.72 27.52 -6.87
N ALA A 16 12.99 28.19 -7.77
CA ALA A 16 11.53 28.22 -7.77
C ALA A 16 10.87 26.97 -8.41
N LEU A 17 11.63 26.11 -9.08
CA LEU A 17 11.14 24.89 -9.73
C LEU A 17 11.26 23.62 -8.86
N ALA A 18 11.80 23.73 -7.64
CA ALA A 18 12.07 22.60 -6.76
C ALA A 18 10.90 22.23 -5.82
N THR A 19 9.79 22.98 -5.81
CA THR A 19 8.76 22.89 -4.76
C THR A 19 7.51 22.08 -5.10
N SER A 20 7.51 21.27 -6.17
CA SER A 20 6.36 20.41 -6.46
C SER A 20 6.76 18.99 -6.85
N ALA A 21 7.63 18.37 -6.06
CA ALA A 21 7.62 16.92 -5.93
C ALA A 21 6.42 16.55 -5.04
N HIS A 22 5.21 16.56 -5.62
CA HIS A 22 4.08 15.90 -4.96
C HIS A 22 4.38 14.40 -5.02
N ALA A 23 4.78 13.81 -3.90
CA ALA A 23 4.74 12.37 -3.75
C ALA A 23 3.30 11.94 -4.02
N GLN A 24 3.05 11.31 -5.17
CA GLN A 24 1.77 10.69 -5.42
C GLN A 24 1.58 9.63 -4.33
N PRO A 25 0.38 9.53 -3.71
CA PRO A 25 0.07 8.44 -2.81
C PRO A 25 0.43 7.13 -3.52
N LEU A 26 1.42 6.42 -2.98
CA LEU A 26 1.91 5.22 -3.63
C LEU A 26 0.97 4.08 -3.25
N SER A 27 0.02 3.80 -4.13
CA SER A 27 -0.83 2.61 -4.00
C SER A 27 0.00 1.35 -4.22
N ARG A 28 0.00 0.47 -3.22
CA ARG A 28 0.72 -0.81 -3.25
C ARG A 28 -0.28 -1.94 -3.24
N GLU A 29 -0.21 -2.79 -4.25
CA GLU A 29 -1.04 -3.98 -4.35
C GLU A 29 -0.30 -5.17 -3.76
N PHE A 30 -1.03 -6.06 -3.10
CA PHE A 30 -0.50 -7.31 -2.59
C PHE A 30 -1.48 -8.47 -2.82
N THR A 31 -0.90 -9.65 -3.02
CA THR A 31 -1.64 -10.90 -3.14
C THR A 31 -0.93 -11.95 -2.32
N TYR A 32 -1.66 -12.60 -1.41
CA TYR A 32 -1.25 -13.89 -0.85
C TYR A 32 -1.90 -15.00 -1.66
N THR A 33 -1.13 -16.05 -1.97
CA THR A 33 -1.61 -17.21 -2.70
C THR A 33 -1.16 -18.49 -2.01
N GLY A 34 -2.05 -19.49 -1.98
CA GLY A 34 -1.80 -20.78 -1.34
C GLY A 34 -2.19 -20.76 0.13
N PHE A 35 -3.26 -21.46 0.51
CA PHE A 35 -3.77 -21.50 1.88
C PHE A 35 -4.26 -22.89 2.25
N PHE A 36 -4.20 -23.23 3.53
CA PHE A 36 -4.90 -24.40 4.04
C PHE A 36 -6.36 -24.03 4.35
N HIS A 37 -7.30 -24.71 3.71
CA HIS A 37 -8.72 -24.50 3.94
C HIS A 37 -9.21 -25.44 5.04
N GLU A 38 -9.56 -24.86 6.19
CA GLU A 38 -9.86 -25.59 7.42
C GLU A 38 -11.04 -26.55 7.24
N GLU A 39 -12.15 -26.06 6.66
CA GLU A 39 -13.40 -26.80 6.57
C GLU A 39 -13.31 -28.01 5.64
N SER A 40 -12.40 -27.99 4.65
CA SER A 40 -12.15 -29.15 3.78
C SER A 40 -10.90 -29.94 4.16
N GLY A 41 -10.11 -29.48 5.13
CA GLY A 41 -8.85 -30.10 5.55
C GLY A 41 -7.82 -30.22 4.42
N GLN A 42 -7.82 -29.30 3.45
CA GLN A 42 -6.99 -29.40 2.24
C GLN A 42 -6.24 -28.11 1.95
N PHE A 43 -4.99 -28.25 1.51
CA PHE A 43 -4.23 -27.14 0.95
C PHE A 43 -4.74 -26.77 -0.44
N ARG A 44 -5.04 -25.49 -0.63
CA ARG A 44 -5.54 -24.91 -1.88
C ARG A 44 -4.48 -23.97 -2.46
N PRO A 45 -3.67 -24.42 -3.43
CA PRO A 45 -2.62 -23.59 -4.01
C PRO A 45 -3.16 -22.36 -4.75
N ASN A 46 -4.42 -22.41 -5.21
CA ASN A 46 -5.06 -21.33 -5.96
C ASN A 46 -5.94 -20.43 -5.09
N ALA A 47 -6.06 -20.70 -3.79
CA ALA A 47 -6.75 -19.78 -2.90
C ALA A 47 -5.91 -18.51 -2.80
N SER A 48 -6.55 -17.35 -2.97
CA SER A 48 -5.88 -16.06 -2.93
C SER A 48 -6.60 -15.08 -2.02
N LEU A 49 -5.82 -14.15 -1.50
CA LEU A 49 -6.27 -13.00 -0.74
C LEU A 49 -5.59 -11.78 -1.34
N TYR A 50 -6.39 -10.88 -1.90
CA TYR A 50 -5.91 -9.70 -2.60
C TYR A 50 -6.28 -8.43 -1.84
N GLY A 51 -5.37 -7.46 -1.86
CA GLY A 51 -5.65 -6.15 -1.32
C GLY A 51 -4.69 -5.10 -1.84
N TYR A 52 -4.94 -3.86 -1.45
CA TYR A 52 -4.03 -2.77 -1.68
C TYR A 52 -4.14 -1.75 -0.54
N PHE A 53 -3.07 -0.99 -0.37
CA PHE A 53 -3.04 0.07 0.62
C PHE A 53 -2.33 1.30 0.09
N ASP A 54 -2.78 2.44 0.58
CA ASP A 54 -2.14 3.73 0.38
C ASP A 54 -1.52 4.15 1.71
N SER A 55 -0.30 4.67 1.67
CA SER A 55 0.42 5.10 2.87
C SER A 55 1.40 6.22 2.56
N ASP A 56 1.74 6.99 3.58
CA ASP A 56 2.77 8.03 3.54
C ASP A 56 3.72 7.85 4.73
N ASP A 57 5.01 7.65 4.45
CA ASP A 57 6.06 7.53 5.47
C ASP A 57 6.35 8.92 6.04
N ARG A 58 5.58 9.29 7.08
CA ARG A 58 5.59 10.66 7.63
C ARG A 58 6.78 10.89 8.54
N ASN A 59 7.32 9.83 9.12
CA ASN A 59 8.46 9.90 10.02
C ASN A 59 9.80 9.68 9.28
N GLY A 60 9.76 9.15 8.05
CA GLY A 60 10.92 8.94 7.18
C GLY A 60 11.82 7.79 7.61
N ASP A 61 11.31 6.80 8.35
CA ASP A 61 12.09 5.67 8.88
C ASP A 61 12.14 4.46 7.93
N GLY A 62 11.43 4.51 6.81
CA GLY A 62 11.36 3.45 5.81
C GLY A 62 10.46 2.27 6.18
N ARG A 63 9.72 2.35 7.28
CA ARG A 63 8.75 1.35 7.74
C ARG A 63 7.38 2.00 7.88
N ILE A 64 6.42 1.50 7.11
CA ILE A 64 5.04 1.96 7.18
C ILE A 64 4.36 1.35 8.38
N GLU A 65 3.91 2.18 9.30
CA GLU A 65 3.11 1.79 10.47
C GLU A 65 1.63 2.08 10.28
N LEU A 66 0.79 1.56 11.19
CA LEU A 66 -0.67 1.74 11.14
C LEU A 66 -1.11 3.20 11.00
N GLY A 67 -0.46 4.13 11.72
CA GLY A 67 -0.80 5.55 11.66
C GLY A 67 -0.50 6.21 10.32
N GLU A 68 0.30 5.58 9.47
CA GLU A 68 0.77 6.08 8.18
C GLU A 68 -0.08 5.60 7.01
N VAL A 69 -0.92 4.59 7.24
CA VAL A 69 -1.87 4.07 6.26
C VAL A 69 -3.05 5.04 6.12
N THR A 70 -3.34 5.45 4.89
CA THR A 70 -4.47 6.33 4.56
C THR A 70 -5.64 5.59 3.94
N SER A 71 -5.40 4.41 3.36
CA SER A 71 -6.41 3.52 2.78
C SER A 71 -5.94 2.08 2.87
N PHE A 72 -6.84 1.14 3.17
CA PHE A 72 -6.51 -0.29 3.18
C PHE A 72 -7.72 -1.10 2.75
N ILE A 73 -7.62 -1.70 1.56
CA ILE A 73 -8.69 -2.48 0.95
C ILE A 73 -8.24 -3.93 0.84
N LEU A 74 -9.10 -4.85 1.30
CA LEU A 74 -8.86 -6.29 1.27
C LEU A 74 -10.12 -6.98 0.77
N ASN A 75 -10.01 -7.80 -0.28
CA ASN A 75 -11.15 -8.45 -0.95
C ASN A 75 -12.31 -7.48 -1.24
N SER A 76 -11.99 -6.29 -1.77
CA SER A 76 -12.94 -5.21 -2.07
C SER A 76 -13.63 -4.53 -0.87
N GLN A 77 -13.23 -4.86 0.36
CA GLN A 77 -13.70 -4.20 1.59
C GLN A 77 -12.68 -3.16 2.07
N GLN A 78 -13.13 -1.93 2.33
CA GLN A 78 -12.32 -0.86 2.94
C GLN A 78 -12.27 -1.03 4.46
N TYR A 79 -11.10 -0.85 5.07
CA TYR A 79 -10.87 -0.99 6.52
C TYR A 79 -10.29 0.27 7.19
N VAL A 80 -9.86 1.26 6.40
CA VAL A 80 -9.41 2.56 6.91
C VAL A 80 -10.43 3.62 6.52
N GLY A 81 -10.91 4.38 7.52
CA GLY A 81 -11.97 5.37 7.33
C GLY A 81 -13.35 4.75 7.47
N TRP A 82 -14.09 4.65 6.36
CA TRP A 82 -15.48 4.16 6.34
C TRP A 82 -15.60 2.85 5.56
N CYS A 83 -16.26 1.86 6.16
CA CYS A 83 -16.34 0.50 5.66
C CYS A 83 -17.66 0.16 4.99
N GLY A 84 -18.50 1.15 4.74
CA GLY A 84 -19.82 0.97 4.13
C GLY A 84 -20.97 1.04 5.13
N PRO A 85 -22.22 1.12 4.63
CA PRO A 85 -23.41 1.35 5.46
C PRO A 85 -23.92 0.07 6.15
N GLU A 86 -23.58 -1.11 5.63
CA GLU A 86 -24.04 -2.41 6.12
C GLU A 86 -23.12 -3.01 7.21
N VAL A 87 -21.99 -2.35 7.46
CA VAL A 87 -20.95 -2.82 8.37
C VAL A 87 -21.09 -2.07 9.70
N PHE A 88 -21.40 -2.81 10.76
CA PHE A 88 -21.55 -2.27 12.11
C PHE A 88 -20.20 -1.93 12.74
N MET A 89 -19.23 -2.82 12.57
CA MET A 89 -17.88 -2.65 13.08
C MET A 89 -16.90 -3.02 11.98
N CYS A 90 -15.83 -2.25 11.83
CA CYS A 90 -14.72 -2.57 10.98
C CYS A 90 -13.45 -1.88 11.45
N GLY A 91 -12.31 -2.39 11.04
CA GLY A 91 -11.06 -1.66 11.19
C GLY A 91 -9.84 -2.42 10.73
N LEU A 92 -8.79 -1.64 10.50
CA LEU A 92 -7.41 -2.09 10.47
C LEU A 92 -6.83 -1.85 11.87
N PHE A 93 -6.50 -2.93 12.59
CA PHE A 93 -6.09 -2.89 14.00
C PHE A 93 -4.57 -2.99 14.17
N GLU A 94 -3.92 -3.71 13.25
CA GLU A 94 -2.47 -3.82 13.20
C GLU A 94 -2.04 -3.62 11.76
N PHE A 95 -0.94 -2.92 11.56
CA PHE A 95 -0.30 -2.79 10.26
C PHE A 95 1.19 -2.48 10.42
N SER A 96 2.01 -3.18 9.66
CA SER A 96 3.44 -2.93 9.54
C SER A 96 3.93 -3.43 8.18
N TYR A 97 4.65 -2.59 7.45
CA TYR A 97 5.28 -3.00 6.19
C TYR A 97 6.62 -2.29 5.98
N THR A 98 7.65 -3.07 5.69
CA THR A 98 8.93 -2.55 5.22
C THR A 98 9.09 -2.98 3.75
N PRO A 99 9.44 -2.08 2.82
CA PRO A 99 9.71 -2.44 1.44
C PRO A 99 10.69 -3.61 1.31
N GLY A 100 10.29 -4.68 0.63
CA GLY A 100 11.08 -5.92 0.49
C GLY A 100 11.05 -6.85 1.72
N GLY A 101 10.34 -6.47 2.78
CA GLY A 101 10.10 -7.26 3.97
C GLY A 101 8.71 -7.92 3.99
N ALA A 102 8.34 -8.46 5.15
CA ALA A 102 7.02 -9.01 5.36
C ALA A 102 5.97 -7.90 5.53
N LEU A 103 4.81 -8.10 4.91
CA LEU A 103 3.60 -7.35 5.21
C LEU A 103 2.89 -8.03 6.38
N ASN A 104 2.56 -7.28 7.44
CA ASN A 104 1.81 -7.76 8.59
C ASN A 104 0.60 -6.85 8.82
N PHE A 105 -0.59 -7.42 8.91
CA PHE A 105 -1.80 -6.69 9.25
C PHE A 105 -2.82 -7.54 9.99
N SER A 106 -3.73 -6.85 10.68
CA SER A 106 -4.91 -7.44 11.30
C SER A 106 -6.13 -6.60 10.98
N THR A 107 -7.14 -7.19 10.34
CA THR A 107 -8.44 -6.56 10.07
C THR A 107 -9.58 -7.37 10.66
N ALA A 108 -10.69 -6.68 10.95
CA ALA A 108 -11.95 -7.34 11.22
C ALA A 108 -13.12 -6.47 10.75
N TRP A 109 -14.25 -7.12 10.50
CA TRP A 109 -15.52 -6.48 10.22
C TRP A 109 -16.68 -7.35 10.71
N SER A 110 -17.83 -6.74 10.96
CA SER A 110 -19.09 -7.43 11.25
C SER A 110 -20.29 -6.61 10.80
N THR A 111 -21.38 -7.28 10.43
CA THR A 111 -22.69 -6.66 10.25
C THR A 111 -23.36 -6.38 11.60
N ASP A 112 -24.53 -5.75 11.56
CA ASP A 112 -25.36 -5.48 12.73
C ASP A 112 -25.65 -6.78 13.51
N PRO A 113 -25.25 -6.87 14.79
CA PRO A 113 -25.50 -8.05 15.63
C PRO A 113 -26.97 -8.20 16.07
N TRP A 114 -27.81 -7.18 15.87
CA TRP A 114 -29.21 -7.18 16.29
C TRP A 114 -30.20 -7.55 15.17
N GLY A 115 -29.73 -7.77 13.95
CA GLY A 115 -30.54 -8.23 12.82
C GLY A 115 -30.86 -9.73 12.87
N GLU A 116 -31.69 -10.20 11.92
CA GLU A 116 -31.99 -11.63 11.80
C GLU A 116 -30.81 -12.49 11.30
N GLY A 117 -29.66 -11.88 10.98
CA GLY A 117 -28.43 -12.60 10.66
C GLY A 117 -27.20 -11.75 10.92
N VAL A 118 -26.11 -12.41 11.29
CA VAL A 118 -24.83 -11.78 11.61
C VAL A 118 -23.77 -12.36 10.70
N ALA A 119 -23.10 -11.52 9.92
CA ALA A 119 -21.91 -11.90 9.19
C ALA A 119 -20.71 -11.12 9.73
N GLY A 120 -19.53 -11.70 9.58
CA GLY A 120 -18.30 -11.03 9.95
C GLY A 120 -17.11 -11.76 9.39
N GLY A 121 -15.98 -11.07 9.43
CA GLY A 121 -14.73 -11.62 9.01
C GLY A 121 -13.57 -10.97 9.73
N SER A 122 -12.47 -11.70 9.80
CA SER A 122 -11.21 -11.19 10.33
C SER A 122 -10.06 -11.81 9.58
N VAL A 123 -9.02 -11.02 9.36
CA VAL A 123 -7.80 -11.50 8.75
C VAL A 123 -6.63 -11.08 9.61
N ARG A 124 -5.79 -12.03 10.01
CA ARG A 124 -4.51 -11.78 10.66
C ARG A 124 -3.41 -12.47 9.89
N THR A 125 -2.52 -11.68 9.30
CA THR A 125 -1.44 -12.19 8.46
C THR A 125 -0.58 -13.21 9.21
N GLY A 126 -0.17 -14.27 8.52
CA GLY A 126 0.62 -15.35 9.11
C GLY A 126 -0.18 -16.31 10.01
N VAL A 127 -1.49 -16.08 10.16
CA VAL A 127 -2.35 -16.90 11.02
C VAL A 127 -3.55 -17.42 10.26
N GLU A 128 -4.57 -16.59 10.05
CA GLU A 128 -5.81 -17.00 9.38
C GLU A 128 -6.62 -15.83 8.81
N ALA A 129 -7.41 -16.14 7.80
CA ALA A 129 -8.43 -15.30 7.19
C ALA A 129 -9.73 -16.08 7.33
N LYS A 130 -10.64 -15.54 8.12
CA LYS A 130 -11.86 -16.21 8.51
C LYS A 130 -13.05 -15.33 8.17
N GLU A 131 -14.04 -15.92 7.53
CA GLU A 131 -15.36 -15.33 7.34
C GLU A 131 -16.39 -16.27 7.96
N HIS A 132 -17.44 -15.69 8.50
CA HIS A 132 -18.54 -16.43 9.09
C HIS A 132 -19.85 -15.69 8.88
N SER A 133 -20.92 -16.45 8.83
CA SER A 133 -22.27 -15.93 8.81
C SER A 133 -23.21 -16.84 9.58
N TYR A 134 -24.17 -16.23 10.26
CA TYR A 134 -25.16 -16.87 11.10
C TYR A 134 -26.54 -16.32 10.71
N TRP A 135 -27.54 -17.20 10.61
CA TRP A 135 -28.92 -16.85 10.28
C TRP A 135 -29.88 -17.87 10.93
N PRO A 136 -31.20 -17.63 10.95
CA PRO A 136 -32.13 -18.53 11.60
C PRO A 136 -32.15 -19.85 10.83
N GLY A 137 -31.76 -20.93 11.51
CA GLY A 137 -31.69 -22.26 10.91
C GLY A 137 -30.35 -22.63 10.26
N GLY A 138 -29.30 -21.80 10.36
CA GLY A 138 -27.99 -22.17 9.83
C GLY A 138 -26.82 -21.27 10.19
N SER A 139 -25.63 -21.77 9.89
CA SER A 139 -24.38 -21.02 9.98
C SER A 139 -23.42 -21.51 8.90
N ALA A 140 -22.61 -20.60 8.36
CA ALA A 140 -21.48 -20.93 7.50
C ALA A 140 -20.20 -20.33 8.07
N SER A 141 -19.08 -21.03 7.88
CA SER A 141 -17.75 -20.50 8.09
C SER A 141 -16.88 -20.84 6.90
N TYR A 142 -15.91 -19.97 6.65
CA TYR A 142 -14.88 -20.17 5.65
C TYR A 142 -13.55 -19.69 6.25
N THR A 143 -12.61 -20.61 6.43
CA THR A 143 -11.36 -20.32 7.13
C THR A 143 -10.17 -20.76 6.28
N LEU A 144 -9.34 -19.78 5.93
CA LEU A 144 -8.05 -19.98 5.27
C LEU A 144 -6.92 -19.74 6.27
N ARG A 145 -6.09 -20.76 6.51
CA ARG A 145 -4.90 -20.65 7.35
C ARG A 145 -3.66 -20.41 6.50
N TRP A 146 -2.80 -19.51 6.97
CA TRP A 146 -1.46 -19.36 6.43
C TRP A 146 -0.67 -20.65 6.68
N THR A 147 0.22 -20.95 5.74
CA THR A 147 1.16 -22.08 5.84
C THR A 147 2.53 -21.63 5.36
N GLU A 148 3.55 -22.46 5.54
CA GLU A 148 4.88 -22.26 4.94
C GLU A 148 4.85 -22.19 3.41
N GLN A 149 3.78 -22.67 2.77
CA GLN A 149 3.59 -22.65 1.32
C GLN A 149 2.85 -21.40 0.83
N THR A 150 2.38 -20.54 1.74
CA THR A 150 1.68 -19.30 1.40
C THR A 150 2.68 -18.27 0.90
N VAL A 151 2.49 -17.80 -0.33
CA VAL A 151 3.41 -16.86 -0.98
C VAL A 151 2.80 -15.47 -1.04
N LEU A 152 3.56 -14.47 -0.59
CA LEU A 152 3.24 -13.05 -0.77
C LEU A 152 3.85 -12.56 -2.10
N SER A 153 3.03 -11.92 -2.92
CA SER A 153 3.44 -11.15 -4.09
C SER A 153 2.99 -9.70 -3.91
N MET A 154 3.86 -8.74 -4.18
CA MET A 154 3.55 -7.31 -4.10
C MET A 154 3.90 -6.60 -5.40
N SER A 155 3.19 -5.51 -5.73
CA SER A 155 3.51 -4.70 -6.89
C SER A 155 4.89 -4.04 -6.73
N PRO A 156 5.69 -3.91 -7.82
CA PRO A 156 6.96 -3.20 -7.77
C PRO A 156 6.75 -1.74 -7.36
N VAL A 157 7.56 -1.23 -6.44
CA VAL A 157 7.59 0.18 -6.08
C VAL A 157 8.14 0.97 -7.28
N PRO A 158 7.37 1.90 -7.90
CA PRO A 158 7.90 2.79 -8.92
C PRO A 158 8.99 3.65 -8.28
N GLU A 159 10.22 3.59 -8.80
CA GLU A 159 11.30 4.41 -8.29
C GLU A 159 10.94 5.90 -8.49
N PRO A 160 10.98 6.73 -7.43
CA PRO A 160 10.62 8.14 -7.53
C PRO A 160 11.65 8.86 -8.38
N ALA A 161 11.26 9.32 -9.57
CA ALA A 161 11.88 10.35 -10.43
C ALA A 161 13.43 10.37 -10.57
N SER A 162 14.14 9.32 -10.15
CA SER A 162 15.60 9.31 -10.03
C SER A 162 16.23 9.38 -11.40
N TYR A 163 15.60 8.72 -12.39
CA TYR A 163 15.95 8.88 -13.80
C TYR A 163 15.70 10.30 -14.32
N GLY A 164 14.67 10.99 -13.83
CA GLY A 164 14.40 12.38 -14.18
C GLY A 164 15.49 13.32 -13.67
N MET A 165 15.89 13.18 -12.40
CA MET A 165 16.97 13.96 -11.81
C MET A 165 18.34 13.62 -12.42
N LEU A 166 18.59 12.35 -12.75
CA LEU A 166 19.78 11.92 -13.48
C LEU A 166 19.81 12.51 -14.89
N ALA A 167 18.70 12.43 -15.64
CA ALA A 167 18.60 12.98 -16.99
C ALA A 167 18.76 14.51 -17.00
N LEU A 168 18.17 15.20 -16.02
CA LEU A 168 18.36 16.63 -15.83
C LEU A 168 19.82 16.97 -15.49
N GLY A 169 20.45 16.23 -14.56
CA GLY A 169 21.85 16.40 -14.21
C GLY A 169 22.78 16.21 -15.41
N LEU A 170 22.58 15.15 -16.18
CA LEU A 170 23.32 14.88 -17.41
C LEU A 170 23.06 15.94 -18.50
N GLY A 171 21.82 16.43 -18.62
CA GLY A 171 21.45 17.50 -19.55
C GLY A 171 22.18 18.82 -19.25
N VAL A 172 22.28 19.20 -17.97
CA VAL A 172 23.01 20.40 -17.53
C VAL A 172 24.52 20.27 -17.79
N LEU A 173 25.10 19.09 -17.53
CA LEU A 173 26.51 18.82 -17.84
C LEU A 173 26.81 18.88 -19.34
N ALA A 174 25.95 18.31 -20.18
CA ALA A 174 26.11 18.36 -21.63
C ALA A 174 26.03 19.80 -22.18
N LEU A 175 25.09 20.61 -21.69
CA LEU A 175 24.93 22.01 -22.10
C LEU A 175 26.12 22.90 -21.67
N SER A 176 26.65 22.68 -20.48
CA SER A 176 27.80 23.43 -19.97
C SER A 176 29.11 23.07 -20.70
N ALA A 177 29.32 21.79 -21.03
CA ALA A 177 30.44 21.35 -21.88
C ALA A 177 30.37 21.97 -23.30
N ARG A 178 29.18 22.00 -23.91
CA ARG A 178 28.98 22.58 -25.24
C ARG A 178 29.24 24.08 -25.30
N ARG A 179 28.99 24.82 -24.21
CA ARG A 179 29.28 26.27 -24.12
C ARG A 179 30.76 26.56 -23.96
N ARG A 180 31.53 25.71 -23.25
CA ARG A 180 33.00 25.87 -23.13
C ARG A 180 33.75 25.57 -24.42
N SER A 181 33.22 24.71 -25.28
CA SER A 181 33.85 24.38 -26.57
C SER A 181 33.62 25.44 -27.67
N ARG A 182 32.69 26.38 -27.49
CA ARG A 182 32.35 27.41 -28.49
C ARG A 182 32.82 28.82 -28.11
N SER A 183 33.61 28.93 -27.05
CA SER A 183 34.29 30.16 -26.61
C SER A 183 35.79 29.98 -26.70
#